data_AF-A0A7J4L303-F1
#
_entry.id   AF-A0A7J4L303-F1
#
_cell.length_a   1.000
_cell.length_b   1.000
_cell.length_c   1.000
_cell.angle_alpha   90.00
_cell.angle_beta   90.00
_cell.angle_gamma   90.00
#
_symmetry.space_group_name_H-M   'P 1'
#
loop_
_entity.id
_entity.type
_entity.pdbx_description
1 polymer ?
#
loop_
_entity_poly.entity_id
_entity_poly.type
_entity_poly.pdbx_seq_one_letter_code
_entity_poly.pdbx_strand_id
1 'polypeptide(L)'
;MKGVSYRSIADHLKQIYGLEVSHITVMNWVNTYLSRITQFVKSMQPQVGDYWLADEQFIKVKGNQQYVWNVLDNKTRFLLASNASKTRSYDDARRTFKKAKKTAGKKAKTVVTGEAHWLIPSA
;
A
#
# COMPACT_ATOMS: atom_id res chain seq x y z
N MET A 1 11.03 0.31 4.73
CA MET A 1 10.89 -0.84 5.66
C MET A 1 11.74 -1.98 5.11
N LYS A 2 12.69 -2.52 5.88
CA LYS A 2 13.30 -3.80 5.50
C LYS A 2 12.18 -4.84 5.49
N GLY A 3 12.01 -5.57 4.38
CA GLY A 3 11.04 -6.65 4.28
C GLY A 3 11.48 -7.83 5.14
N VAL A 4 11.18 -7.78 6.43
CA VAL A 4 11.45 -8.88 7.36
C VAL A 4 10.27 -9.85 7.35
N SER A 5 10.57 -11.12 7.10
CA SER A 5 9.56 -12.18 7.18
C SER A 5 9.08 -12.36 8.62
N TYR A 6 7.91 -12.95 8.83
CA TYR A 6 7.43 -13.28 10.18
C TYR A 6 8.41 -14.18 10.96
N ARG A 7 9.17 -15.03 10.25
CA ARG A 7 10.26 -15.83 10.85
C ARG A 7 11.38 -14.94 11.35
N SER A 8 11.83 -13.99 10.51
CA SER A 8 12.86 -13.03 10.92
C SER A 8 12.45 -12.17 12.12
N ILE A 9 11.17 -11.80 12.23
CA ILE A 9 10.65 -11.08 13.41
C ILE A 9 10.68 -11.98 14.65
N ALA A 10 10.22 -13.24 14.53
CA ALA A 10 10.26 -14.20 15.63
C ALA A 10 11.70 -14.48 16.08
N ASP A 11 12.64 -14.65 15.15
CA ASP A 11 14.05 -14.85 15.44
C ASP A 11 14.65 -13.64 16.16
N HIS A 12 14.29 -12.42 15.75
CA HIS A 12 14.71 -11.20 16.42
C HIS A 12 14.17 -11.10 17.85
N LEU A 13 12.90 -11.47 18.08
CA LEU A 13 12.30 -11.51 19.42
C LEU A 13 13.05 -12.49 20.33
N LYS A 14 13.43 -13.66 19.81
CA LYS A 14 14.23 -14.64 20.53
C LYS A 14 15.64 -14.12 20.84
N GLN A 15 16.33 -13.53 19.86
CA GLN A 15 17.73 -13.12 20.01
C GLN A 15 17.91 -11.90 20.91
N ILE A 16 17.05 -10.89 20.80
CA ILE A 16 17.21 -9.62 21.52
C ILE A 16 16.49 -9.62 22.87
N TYR A 17 15.34 -10.27 22.95
CA TYR A 17 14.47 -10.22 24.12
C TYR A 17 14.31 -11.58 24.83
N GLY A 18 14.95 -12.65 24.35
CA GLY A 18 14.81 -13.99 24.91
C GLY A 18 13.42 -14.60 24.75
N LEU A 19 12.54 -13.98 23.96
CA LEU A 19 11.14 -14.38 23.84
C LEU A 19 10.97 -15.39 22.69
N GLU A 20 10.69 -16.63 23.03
CA GLU A 20 10.44 -17.68 22.05
C GLU A 20 8.98 -17.69 21.61
N VAL A 21 8.72 -17.23 20.39
CA VAL A 21 7.38 -17.26 19.77
C VAL A 21 7.44 -17.85 18.37
N SER A 22 6.37 -18.54 17.97
CA SER A 22 6.22 -19.00 16.59
C SER A 22 5.98 -17.81 15.64
N HIS A 23 6.52 -17.90 14.42
CA HIS A 23 6.21 -16.96 13.33
C HIS A 23 4.70 -16.89 13.01
N ILE A 24 3.93 -17.95 13.31
CA ILE A 24 2.46 -17.94 13.21
C ILE A 24 1.84 -16.99 14.23
N THR A 25 2.38 -16.93 15.45
CA THR A 25 1.95 -15.98 16.49
C THR A 25 2.17 -14.54 16.02
N VAL A 26 3.34 -14.25 15.42
CA VAL A 26 3.62 -12.93 14.83
C VAL A 26 2.64 -12.59 13.72
N MET A 27 2.37 -13.53 12.80
CA MET A 27 1.38 -13.33 11.74
C MET A 27 -0.01 -13.05 12.31
N ASN A 28 -0.42 -13.75 13.36
CA ASN A 28 -1.71 -13.54 14.01
C ASN A 28 -1.80 -12.15 14.64
N TRP A 29 -0.76 -11.68 15.33
CA TRP A 29 -0.71 -10.31 15.83
C TRP A 29 -0.86 -9.29 14.70
N VAL A 30 -0.10 -9.44 13.62
CA VAL A 30 -0.20 -8.55 12.45
C VAL A 30 -1.62 -8.53 11.90
N ASN A 31 -2.27 -9.69 11.72
CA ASN A 31 -3.65 -9.77 11.24
C ASN A 31 -4.64 -9.08 12.20
N THR A 32 -4.52 -9.33 13.51
CA THR A 32 -5.39 -8.73 14.53
C THR A 32 -5.26 -7.21 14.56
N TYR A 33 -4.04 -6.67 14.60
CA TYR A 33 -3.82 -5.23 14.67
C TYR A 33 -4.14 -4.54 13.34
N LEU A 34 -3.79 -5.14 12.19
CA LEU A 34 -4.15 -4.59 10.88
C LEU A 34 -5.67 -4.44 10.71
N SER A 35 -6.46 -5.42 11.19
CA SER A 35 -7.92 -5.32 11.15
C SER A 35 -8.44 -4.10 11.93
N ARG A 36 -7.94 -3.92 13.16
CA ARG A 36 -8.31 -2.78 14.03
C ARG A 36 -7.88 -1.44 13.44
N ILE A 37 -6.64 -1.34 12.96
CA ILE A 37 -6.10 -0.14 12.31
C ILE A 37 -6.93 0.18 11.06
N THR A 38 -7.26 -0.82 10.25
CA THR A 38 -8.07 -0.63 9.03
C THR A 38 -9.45 -0.08 9.35
N GLN A 39 -10.11 -0.59 10.41
CA GLN A 39 -11.41 -0.09 10.83
C GLN A 39 -11.34 1.36 11.30
N PHE A 40 -10.35 1.69 12.12
CA PHE A 40 -10.11 3.05 12.58
C PHE A 40 -9.84 4.01 11.42
N VAL A 41 -8.91 3.65 10.52
CA VAL A 41 -8.58 4.46 9.33
C VAL A 41 -9.78 4.68 8.42
N LYS A 42 -10.66 3.68 8.26
CA LYS A 42 -11.90 3.83 7.47
C LYS A 42 -12.91 4.84 8.06
N SER A 43 -12.88 5.05 9.37
CA SER A 43 -13.76 6.04 10.03
C SER A 43 -13.24 7.47 9.95
N MET A 44 -11.97 7.65 9.56
CA MET A 44 -11.35 8.97 9.45
C MET A 44 -11.46 9.54 8.04
N GLN A 45 -11.62 10.85 7.94
CA GLN A 45 -11.35 11.59 6.71
C GLN A 45 -10.00 12.30 6.85
N PRO A 46 -8.97 11.88 6.11
CA PRO A 46 -7.64 12.45 6.25
C PRO A 46 -7.57 13.87 5.68
N GLN A 47 -6.84 14.75 6.36
CA GLN A 47 -6.46 16.05 5.81
C GLN A 47 -5.28 15.87 4.85
N VAL A 48 -5.57 15.89 3.55
CA VAL A 48 -4.58 15.71 2.48
C VAL A 48 -4.44 16.95 1.62
N GLY A 49 -3.30 17.08 0.94
CA GLY A 49 -3.03 18.16 0.01
C GLY A 49 -3.69 17.99 -1.35
N ASP A 50 -3.27 18.82 -2.30
CA ASP A 50 -3.77 18.82 -3.67
C ASP A 50 -2.88 18.01 -4.63
N TYR A 51 -1.78 17.44 -4.12
CA TYR A 51 -0.76 16.72 -4.89
C TYR A 51 -0.70 15.26 -4.44
N TRP A 52 -1.10 14.34 -5.32
CA TRP A 52 -1.08 12.91 -5.02
C TRP A 52 -0.02 12.18 -5.85
N LEU A 53 0.58 11.16 -5.27
CA LEU A 53 1.48 10.23 -5.90
C LEU A 53 0.72 8.95 -6.20
N ALA A 54 0.76 8.49 -7.44
CA ALA A 54 0.18 7.23 -7.84
C ALA A 54 1.26 6.33 -8.45
N ASP A 55 1.15 5.04 -8.18
CA ASP A 55 2.11 4.07 -8.66
C ASP A 55 1.43 2.72 -8.91
N GLU A 56 1.94 2.01 -9.91
CA GLU A 56 1.53 0.66 -10.25
C GLU A 56 2.72 -0.28 -10.06
N GLN A 57 2.51 -1.33 -9.27
CA GLN A 57 3.52 -2.38 -9.08
C GLN A 57 2.90 -3.75 -9.31
N PHE A 58 3.70 -4.71 -9.79
CA PHE A 58 3.27 -6.11 -9.80
C PHE A 58 3.82 -6.84 -8.58
N ILE A 59 3.04 -7.78 -8.07
CA ILE A 59 3.40 -8.69 -6.98
C ILE A 59 3.06 -10.13 -7.36
N LYS A 60 3.73 -11.10 -6.74
CA LYS A 60 3.39 -12.52 -6.90
C LYS A 60 2.60 -13.00 -5.69
N VAL A 61 1.37 -13.43 -5.90
CA VAL A 61 0.49 -14.01 -4.89
C VAL A 61 0.29 -15.49 -5.20
N LYS A 62 0.85 -16.37 -4.34
CA LYS A 62 0.85 -17.83 -4.56
C LYS A 62 1.35 -18.22 -5.97
N GLY A 63 2.44 -17.59 -6.40
CA GLY A 63 3.04 -17.81 -7.73
C GLY A 63 2.40 -17.05 -8.88
N ASN A 64 1.17 -16.52 -8.71
CA ASN A 64 0.46 -15.79 -9.76
C ASN A 64 0.76 -14.29 -9.70
N GLN A 65 0.99 -13.68 -10.85
CA GLN A 65 1.17 -12.23 -10.96
C GLN A 65 -0.14 -11.50 -10.68
N GLN A 66 -0.06 -10.43 -9.88
CA GLN A 66 -1.13 -9.46 -9.64
C GLN A 66 -0.55 -8.06 -9.75
N TYR A 67 -1.39 -7.10 -10.09
CA TYR A 67 -1.06 -5.68 -10.16
C TYR A 67 -1.69 -4.96 -8.98
N VAL A 68 -0.96 -4.01 -8.40
CA VAL A 68 -1.42 -3.19 -7.29
C VAL A 68 -1.24 -1.73 -7.66
N TRP A 69 -2.36 -1.01 -7.70
CA TRP A 69 -2.38 0.45 -7.80
C TRP A 69 -2.44 1.04 -6.40
N ASN A 70 -1.54 1.96 -6.11
CA ASN A 70 -1.56 2.75 -4.87
C ASN A 70 -1.65 4.24 -5.20
N VAL A 71 -2.41 4.97 -4.38
CA VAL A 71 -2.49 6.43 -4.43
C VAL A 71 -2.22 6.98 -3.03
N LEU A 72 -1.23 7.85 -2.91
CA LEU A 72 -0.79 8.47 -1.67
C LEU A 72 -0.85 9.99 -1.77
N ASP A 73 -1.08 10.67 -0.65
CA ASP A 73 -0.77 12.09 -0.54
C ASP A 73 0.75 12.32 -0.52
N ASN A 74 1.26 13.35 -1.21
CA ASN A 74 2.70 13.52 -1.37
C ASN A 74 3.44 13.89 -0.08
N LYS A 75 2.82 14.70 0.79
CA LYS A 75 3.43 15.25 2.00
C LYS A 75 3.20 14.34 3.20
N THR A 76 1.94 14.02 3.48
CA THR A 76 1.57 13.19 4.64
C THR A 76 1.87 11.71 4.43
N ARG A 77 2.10 11.29 3.16
CA ARG A 77 2.24 9.89 2.77
C ARG A 77 1.03 9.04 3.11
N PHE A 78 -0.12 9.66 3.37
CA PHE A 78 -1.35 8.95 3.67
C PHE A 78 -1.82 8.15 2.46
N LEU A 79 -2.08 6.85 2.63
CA LEU A 79 -2.57 5.96 1.58
C LEU A 79 -4.07 6.20 1.37
N LEU A 80 -4.41 6.88 0.28
CA LEU A 80 -5.78 7.24 -0.07
C LEU A 80 -6.56 6.06 -0.68
N ALA A 81 -5.87 5.25 -1.48
CA ALA A 81 -6.42 4.03 -2.05
C ALA A 81 -5.32 3.03 -2.38
N SER A 82 -5.68 1.76 -2.23
CA SER A 82 -4.97 0.62 -2.80
C SER A 82 -5.99 -0.33 -3.43
N ASN A 83 -5.67 -0.84 -4.61
CA ASN A 83 -6.47 -1.79 -5.37
C ASN A 83 -5.57 -2.85 -5.99
N ALA A 84 -5.84 -4.13 -5.71
CA ALA A 84 -5.13 -5.26 -6.30
C ALA A 84 -6.03 -5.94 -7.35
N SER A 85 -5.46 -6.28 -8.49
CA SER A 85 -6.17 -6.91 -9.61
C SER A 85 -5.29 -7.98 -10.28
N LYS A 86 -5.93 -8.95 -10.94
CA LYS A 86 -5.21 -9.92 -11.79
C LYS A 86 -4.81 -9.34 -13.15
N THR A 87 -5.46 -8.25 -13.55
CA THR A 87 -5.29 -7.59 -14.84
C THR A 87 -4.64 -6.23 -14.67
N ARG A 88 -3.85 -5.82 -15.66
CA ARG A 88 -3.35 -4.45 -15.80
C ARG A 88 -4.32 -3.67 -16.67
N SER A 89 -5.34 -3.06 -16.06
CA SER A 89 -6.40 -2.37 -16.81
C SER A 89 -6.56 -0.91 -16.42
N TYR A 90 -6.98 -0.08 -17.37
CA TYR A 90 -7.40 1.29 -17.12
C TYR A 90 -8.52 1.36 -16.07
N ASP A 91 -9.44 0.38 -16.06
CA ASP A 91 -10.51 0.32 -15.08
C ASP A 91 -10.02 0.11 -13.65
N ASP A 92 -8.92 -0.62 -13.46
CA ASP A 92 -8.26 -0.77 -12.15
C ASP A 92 -7.71 0.57 -11.64
N ALA A 93 -7.03 1.32 -12.50
CA ALA A 93 -6.57 2.67 -12.17
C ALA A 93 -7.77 3.60 -11.84
N ARG A 94 -8.79 3.61 -12.71
CA ARG A 94 -10.00 4.44 -12.53
C ARG A 94 -10.73 4.13 -11.23
N ARG A 95 -10.88 2.84 -10.87
CA ARG A 95 -11.47 2.42 -9.58
C ARG A 95 -10.64 2.93 -8.41
N THR A 96 -9.31 2.85 -8.51
CA THR A 96 -8.39 3.31 -7.48
C THR A 96 -8.53 4.82 -7.24
N PHE A 97 -8.53 5.64 -8.30
CA PHE A 97 -8.71 7.09 -8.16
C PHE A 97 -10.11 7.49 -7.67
N LYS A 98 -11.16 6.76 -8.06
CA LYS A 98 -12.51 6.97 -7.50
C LYS A 98 -12.52 6.73 -5.99
N LYS A 99 -11.85 5.67 -5.52
CA LYS A 99 -11.69 5.37 -4.10
C LYS A 99 -10.87 6.45 -3.38
N ALA A 100 -9.76 6.90 -3.97
CA ALA A 100 -8.91 7.94 -3.40
C ALA A 100 -9.67 9.27 -3.21
N LYS A 101 -10.47 9.68 -4.22
CA LYS A 101 -11.34 10.86 -4.12
C LYS A 101 -12.34 10.74 -2.97
N LYS A 102 -12.96 9.57 -2.81
CA LYS A 102 -13.92 9.32 -1.72
C LYS A 102 -13.24 9.42 -0.36
N THR A 103 -12.07 8.79 -0.19
CA THR A 103 -11.29 8.85 1.05
C THR A 103 -10.89 10.28 1.39
N ALA A 104 -10.33 11.02 0.43
CA ALA A 104 -9.87 12.40 0.64
C ALA A 104 -11.00 13.42 0.83
N GLY A 105 -12.24 13.10 0.42
CA GLY A 105 -13.34 14.08 0.37
C GLY A 105 -13.19 15.14 -0.74
N LYS A 106 -12.12 15.09 -1.54
CA LYS A 106 -11.82 16.04 -2.62
C LYS A 106 -11.06 15.37 -3.76
N LYS A 107 -10.87 16.09 -4.87
CA LYS A 107 -9.96 15.69 -5.95
C LYS A 107 -8.59 16.34 -5.73
N ALA A 108 -7.51 15.65 -6.08
CA ALA A 108 -6.22 16.31 -6.29
C ALA A 108 -6.29 17.28 -7.46
N LYS A 109 -5.48 18.34 -7.40
CA LYS A 109 -5.19 19.22 -8.54
C LYS A 109 -4.10 18.63 -9.43
N THR A 110 -3.16 17.89 -8.84
CA THR A 110 -2.05 17.26 -9.55
C THR A 110 -1.86 15.83 -9.09
N VAL A 111 -1.72 14.92 -10.05
CA VAL A 111 -1.35 13.53 -9.80
C VAL A 111 -0.03 13.27 -10.51
N VAL A 112 0.95 12.75 -9.78
CA VAL A 112 2.22 12.31 -10.33
C VAL A 112 2.22 10.79 -10.35
N THR A 113 2.41 10.20 -11.53
CA THR A 113 2.51 8.75 -11.71
C THR A 113 3.96 8.33 -11.91
N GLY A 114 4.37 7.24 -11.27
CA GLY A 114 5.68 6.62 -11.47
C GLY A 114 5.80 5.86 -12.79
N GLU A 115 5.67 6.53 -13.94
CA GLU A 115 6.15 5.99 -15.22
C GLU A 115 6.90 7.09 -15.99
N ALA A 116 8.21 7.20 -15.75
CA ALA A 116 9.09 8.05 -16.56
C ALA A 116 10.52 7.48 -16.63
N HIS A 117 10.67 6.25 -17.14
CA HIS A 117 11.96 5.78 -17.65
C HIS A 117 11.93 5.35 -19.13
N TRP A 118 10.77 5.34 -19.80
CA TRP A 118 10.69 4.86 -21.19
C TRP A 118 10.00 5.80 -22.19
N LEU A 119 9.65 7.04 -21.80
CA LEU A 119 8.98 8.01 -22.70
C LEU A 119 9.72 9.35 -22.86
N ILE A 120 11.05 9.39 -22.70
CA ILE A 120 11.86 10.45 -23.29
C ILE A 120 12.44 9.87 -24.58
N PRO A 121 11.97 10.27 -25.78
CA PRO A 121 12.66 9.93 -27.01
C PRO A 121 14.06 10.53 -26.93
N SER A 122 15.08 9.71 -27.11
CA SER A 122 16.38 10.19 -27.55
C SER A 122 16.24 10.66 -29.00
N ALA A 123 15.94 11.94 -29.18
CA ALA A 123 16.25 12.76 -30.36
C ALA A 123 15.94 14.23 -30.04
#